data_AF-A0A534BWH5-F1
#
_entry.id   AF-A0A534BWH5-F1
#
_cell.length_a   1.000
_cell.length_b   1.000
_cell.length_c   1.000
_cell.angle_alpha   90.00
_cell.angle_beta   90.00
_cell.angle_gamma   90.00
#
_symmetry.space_group_name_H-M   'P 1'
#
loop_
_entity.id
_entity.type
_entity.pdbx_description
1 polymer ?
#
loop_
_entity_poly.entity_id
_entity_poly.type
_entity_poly.pdbx_seq_one_letter_code
_entity_poly.pdbx_strand_id
1 'polypeptide(L)'
;DGSCQRIDQYIKVGGKDVITGTVEVIRVLPNNFGIAAFFDYGNAFDSFAQLARKCSPAAAQQQQCSSLQYSVGIGLRVRLPVMTLGVDIAEPLSSSLRWDATAQVFRSVRPGPRLHINFSPKL
;
A
#
# COMPACT_ATOMS: atom_id res chain seq x y z
N ASP A 1 5.40 -33.49 -14.75
CA ASP A 1 5.33 -34.18 -13.44
C ASP A 1 4.71 -33.22 -12.43
N GLY A 2 3.39 -33.28 -12.23
CA GLY A 2 2.61 -32.33 -11.41
C GLY A 2 2.87 -32.39 -9.90
N SER A 3 4.13 -32.44 -9.47
CA SER A 3 4.51 -32.43 -8.07
C SER A 3 4.44 -31.01 -7.51
N CYS A 4 3.71 -30.81 -6.42
CA CYS A 4 3.73 -29.56 -5.66
C CYS A 4 5.11 -29.40 -5.01
N GLN A 5 5.90 -28.42 -5.47
CA GLN A 5 7.14 -28.05 -4.82
C GLN A 5 6.87 -27.06 -3.69
N ARG A 6 7.45 -27.33 -2.52
CA ARG A 6 7.41 -26.42 -1.38
C ARG A 6 8.34 -25.25 -1.67
N ILE A 7 7.78 -24.04 -1.65
CA ILE A 7 8.56 -22.81 -1.78
C ILE A 7 8.86 -22.32 -0.36
N ASP A 8 10.13 -22.32 0.04
CA ASP A 8 10.60 -21.82 1.35
C ASP A 8 10.68 -20.28 1.41
N GLN A 9 9.87 -19.61 0.59
CA GLN A 9 9.78 -18.15 0.50
C GLN A 9 8.36 -17.70 0.83
N TYR A 10 8.26 -16.50 1.37
CA TYR A 10 6.97 -15.87 1.58
C TYR A 10 6.37 -15.36 0.26
N ILE A 11 5.19 -15.87 -0.09
CA ILE A 11 4.41 -15.43 -1.24
C ILE A 11 3.19 -14.64 -0.74
N LYS A 12 3.01 -13.43 -1.27
CA LYS A 12 1.77 -12.66 -1.08
C LYS A 12 0.72 -13.17 -2.04
N VAL A 13 -0.30 -13.86 -1.53
CA VAL A 13 -1.38 -14.47 -2.32
C VAL A 13 -2.65 -13.60 -2.40
N GLY A 14 -2.65 -12.44 -1.72
CA GLY A 14 -3.83 -11.59 -1.59
C GLY A 14 -4.69 -11.98 -0.39
N GLY A 15 -5.96 -11.60 -0.43
CA GLY A 15 -6.99 -11.96 0.55
C GLY A 15 -8.36 -11.96 -0.10
N LYS A 16 -9.32 -12.66 0.48
CA LYS A 16 -10.67 -12.82 -0.09
C LYS A 16 -11.47 -11.51 -0.12
N ASP A 17 -11.23 -10.63 0.86
CA ASP A 17 -11.89 -9.34 1.04
C ASP A 17 -10.85 -8.21 0.93
N VAL A 18 -11.27 -7.05 0.44
CA VAL A 18 -10.42 -5.85 0.34
C VAL A 18 -11.16 -4.66 0.90
N ILE A 19 -10.47 -3.87 1.71
CA ILE A 19 -10.90 -2.51 2.08
C ILE A 19 -9.82 -1.53 1.64
N THR A 20 -10.24 -0.45 1.01
CA THR A 20 -9.37 0.65 0.64
C THR A 20 -10.15 1.95 0.73
N GLY A 21 -9.47 3.02 1.08
CA GLY A 21 -10.04 4.36 1.10
C GLY A 21 -8.94 5.40 1.04
N THR A 22 -9.33 6.59 0.62
CA THR A 22 -8.44 7.74 0.51
C THR A 22 -9.20 9.01 0.88
N VAL A 23 -8.49 9.94 1.51
CA VAL A 23 -8.93 11.32 1.68
C VAL A 23 -7.90 12.19 1.00
N GLU A 24 -8.31 12.90 -0.05
CA GLU A 24 -7.44 13.77 -0.83
C GLU A 24 -7.99 15.20 -0.83
N VAL A 25 -7.13 16.17 -0.51
CA VAL A 25 -7.41 17.60 -0.64
C VAL A 25 -6.57 18.14 -1.78
N ILE A 26 -7.24 18.67 -2.80
CA ILE A 26 -6.59 19.22 -3.98
C ILE A 26 -6.84 20.72 -4.04
N ARG A 27 -5.77 21.50 -4.19
CA ARG A 27 -5.86 22.91 -4.51
C ARG A 27 -5.45 23.15 -5.95
N VAL A 28 -6.38 23.68 -6.74
CA VAL A 28 -6.12 24.13 -8.10
C VAL A 28 -5.35 25.45 -8.06
N LEU A 29 -4.35 25.56 -8.93
CA LEU A 29 -3.47 26.72 -9.08
C LEU A 29 -3.58 27.25 -10.53
N PRO A 30 -3.09 28.47 -10.81
CA PRO A 30 -3.04 29.00 -12.17
C PRO A 30 -2.26 28.08 -13.12
N ASN A 31 -2.42 28.31 -14.43
CA ASN A 31 -1.69 27.58 -15.49
C ASN A 31 -1.91 26.07 -15.47
N ASN A 32 -3.14 25.62 -15.18
CA ASN A 32 -3.53 24.20 -15.16
C ASN A 32 -2.77 23.35 -14.13
N PHE A 33 -2.15 23.99 -13.14
CA PHE A 33 -1.41 23.31 -12.10
C PHE A 33 -2.30 23.02 -10.89
N GLY A 34 -1.88 22.05 -10.08
CA GLY A 34 -2.53 21.75 -8.81
C GLY A 34 -1.56 21.11 -7.85
N ILE A 35 -1.86 21.25 -6.56
CA ILE A 35 -1.18 20.55 -5.49
C ILE A 35 -2.19 19.69 -4.74
N ALA A 36 -1.73 18.55 -4.24
CA ALA A 36 -2.54 17.60 -3.50
C ALA A 36 -1.85 17.23 -2.19
N ALA A 37 -2.64 16.97 -1.16
CA ALA A 37 -2.24 16.24 0.03
C ALA A 37 -3.23 15.10 0.23
N PHE A 38 -2.75 13.92 0.56
CA PHE A 38 -3.59 12.73 0.67
C PHE A 38 -3.22 11.84 1.85
N PHE A 39 -4.22 11.13 2.35
CA PHE A 39 -4.10 10.05 3.31
C PHE A 39 -4.81 8.82 2.74
N ASP A 40 -4.07 7.72 2.60
CA ASP A 40 -4.59 6.46 2.10
C ASP A 40 -4.59 5.41 3.20
N TYR A 41 -5.57 4.52 3.16
CA TYR A 41 -5.61 3.34 4.01
C TYR A 41 -6.18 2.16 3.25
N GLY A 42 -5.73 0.95 3.57
CA GLY A 42 -6.27 -0.25 2.98
C GLY A 42 -5.57 -1.53 3.37
N ASN A 43 -6.21 -2.65 3.04
CA ASN A 43 -5.67 -3.99 3.21
C ASN A 43 -6.49 -5.04 2.43
N ALA A 44 -5.85 -6.17 2.13
CA ALA A 44 -6.52 -7.41 1.72
C ALA A 44 -6.50 -8.41 2.88
N PHE A 45 -7.62 -9.06 3.15
CA PHE A 45 -7.80 -9.91 4.35
C PHE A 45 -8.79 -11.05 4.11
N ASP A 46 -8.74 -12.09 4.94
CA ASP A 46 -9.65 -13.24 4.85
C ASP A 46 -10.75 -13.24 5.93
N SER A 47 -10.73 -12.28 6.86
CA SER A 47 -11.84 -12.00 7.78
C SER A 47 -11.65 -10.65 8.47
N PHE A 48 -12.75 -9.97 8.81
CA PHE A 48 -12.70 -8.73 9.59
C PHE A 48 -12.00 -8.89 10.96
N ALA A 49 -12.09 -10.09 11.54
CA ALA A 49 -11.39 -10.41 12.78
C ALA A 49 -9.85 -10.38 12.62
N GLN A 50 -9.32 -10.74 11.45
CA GLN A 50 -7.89 -10.56 11.16
C GLN A 50 -7.55 -9.08 11.00
N LEU A 51 -8.37 -8.32 10.27
CA LEU A 51 -8.16 -6.89 10.01
C LEU A 51 -8.03 -6.05 11.28
N ALA A 52 -8.85 -6.37 12.30
CA ALA A 52 -8.87 -5.69 13.58
C ALA A 52 -7.69 -6.04 14.51
N ARG A 53 -6.89 -7.08 14.19
CA ARG A 53 -5.77 -7.51 15.02
C ARG A 53 -4.49 -6.77 14.67
N LYS A 54 -3.72 -6.39 15.70
CA LYS A 54 -2.35 -5.91 15.51
C LYS A 54 -1.44 -7.10 15.21
N CYS A 55 -0.61 -6.97 14.18
CA CYS A 55 0.32 -8.03 13.82
C CYS A 55 1.62 -7.92 14.57
N SER A 56 2.00 -9.01 15.25
CA SER A 56 3.34 -9.21 15.78
C SER A 56 4.13 -10.13 14.84
N PRO A 57 5.48 -10.04 14.84
CA PRO A 57 6.31 -10.99 14.11
C PRO A 57 6.03 -12.46 14.46
N ALA A 58 5.68 -12.74 15.73
CA ALA A 58 5.31 -14.09 16.17
C ALA A 58 4.01 -14.61 15.51
N ALA A 59 3.00 -13.75 15.34
CA ALA A 59 1.75 -14.09 14.68
C ALA A 59 1.86 -14.16 13.15
N ALA A 60 2.87 -13.50 12.57
CA ALA A 60 3.12 -13.47 11.13
C ALA A 60 3.59 -14.82 10.57
N GLN A 61 4.40 -15.55 11.35
CA GLN A 61 4.92 -16.87 10.96
C GLN A 61 3.80 -17.89 10.72
N GLN A 62 2.63 -17.67 11.31
CA GLN A 62 1.44 -18.53 11.18
C GLN A 62 0.42 -18.00 10.16
N GLN A 63 0.77 -16.98 9.35
CA GLN A 63 -0.13 -16.37 8.34
C GLN A 63 -1.51 -15.98 8.90
N GLN A 64 -1.58 -15.64 10.20
CA GLN A 64 -2.82 -15.44 10.93
C GLN A 64 -3.15 -13.96 11.20
N CYS A 65 -2.39 -13.04 10.62
CA CYS A 65 -2.58 -11.62 10.88
C CYS A 65 -2.41 -10.75 9.65
N SER A 66 -3.38 -9.85 9.47
CA SER A 66 -3.40 -8.82 8.44
C SER A 66 -3.90 -7.52 9.08
N SER A 67 -3.06 -6.49 9.20
CA SER A 67 -3.45 -5.22 9.83
C SER A 67 -3.64 -4.11 8.79
N LEU A 68 -4.62 -3.24 9.00
CA LEU A 68 -4.87 -2.08 8.14
C LEU A 68 -3.59 -1.27 7.91
N GLN A 69 -3.21 -1.07 6.64
CA GLN A 69 -2.07 -0.26 6.25
C GLN A 69 -2.52 1.16 5.94
N TYR A 70 -1.66 2.14 6.17
CA TYR A 70 -1.96 3.53 5.88
C TYR A 70 -0.71 4.35 5.57
N SER A 71 -0.89 5.38 4.75
CA SER A 71 0.16 6.29 4.27
C SER A 71 -0.34 7.72 4.18
N VAL A 72 0.59 8.66 4.16
CA VAL A 72 0.34 10.06 3.81
C VAL A 72 1.20 10.44 2.62
N GLY A 73 0.77 11.42 1.86
CA GLY A 73 1.60 11.94 0.78
C GLY A 73 1.18 13.31 0.28
N ILE A 74 2.03 13.84 -0.58
CA ILE A 74 1.83 15.11 -1.28
C ILE A 74 2.05 14.90 -2.77
N GLY A 75 1.36 15.70 -3.57
CA GLY A 75 1.30 15.53 -5.02
C GLY A 75 1.29 16.83 -5.79
N LEU A 76 1.87 16.79 -6.98
CA LEU A 76 1.75 17.83 -8.00
C LEU A 76 0.86 17.31 -9.13
N ARG A 77 0.01 18.17 -9.68
CA ARG A 77 -0.93 17.85 -10.75
C ARG A 77 -0.77 18.84 -11.90
N VAL A 78 -0.67 18.34 -13.13
CA VAL A 78 -0.69 19.14 -14.36
C VAL A 78 -1.87 18.66 -15.21
N ARG A 79 -2.85 19.55 -15.41
CA ARG A 79 -4.01 19.27 -16.26
C ARG A 79 -3.64 19.54 -17.72
N LEU A 80 -3.58 18.49 -18.52
CA LEU A 80 -3.36 18.56 -19.96
C LEU A 80 -4.72 18.51 -20.69
N PRO A 81 -4.77 18.77 -22.01
CA PRO A 81 -6.03 18.80 -22.76
C PRO A 81 -6.86 17.51 -22.63
N VAL A 82 -6.21 16.33 -22.60
CA VAL A 82 -6.86 15.00 -22.63
C VAL A 82 -6.63 14.15 -21.37
N MET A 83 -5.71 14.55 -20.49
CA MET A 83 -5.35 13.80 -19.28
C MET A 83 -4.82 14.71 -18.18
N THR A 84 -4.72 14.22 -16.96
CA THR A 84 -3.98 14.85 -15.87
C THR A 84 -2.77 14.01 -15.54
N LEU A 85 -1.60 14.65 -15.53
CA LEU A 85 -0.35 14.07 -15.03
C LEU A 85 -0.21 14.39 -13.54
N GLY A 86 0.04 13.37 -12.73
CA GLY A 86 0.31 13.48 -11.30
C GLY A 86 1.72 13.00 -10.96
N VAL A 87 2.41 13.71 -10.07
CA VAL A 87 3.67 13.27 -9.47
C VAL A 87 3.52 13.36 -7.97
N ASP A 88 3.53 12.21 -7.29
CA ASP A 88 3.19 12.09 -5.88
C ASP A 88 4.32 11.41 -5.11
N ILE A 89 4.60 11.90 -3.90
CA ILE A 89 5.47 11.22 -2.94
C ILE A 89 4.62 10.80 -1.76
N ALA A 90 4.66 9.51 -1.42
CA ALA A 90 3.91 8.92 -0.33
C ALA A 90 4.82 8.21 0.65
N GLU A 91 4.60 8.42 1.95
CA GLU A 91 5.30 7.72 3.03
C GLU A 91 4.33 6.78 3.77
N PRO A 92 4.65 5.48 3.84
CA PRO A 92 3.93 4.54 4.69
C PRO A 92 4.13 4.88 6.17
N LEU A 93 3.03 5.08 6.90
CA LEU A 93 3.07 5.31 8.34
C LEU A 93 2.96 4.00 9.12
N SER A 94 2.32 3.00 8.52
CA SER A 94 2.22 1.64 9.06
C SER A 94 3.45 0.79 8.74
N SER A 95 3.78 -0.12 9.66
CA SER A 95 4.80 -1.13 9.41
C SER A 95 4.20 -2.35 8.70
N SER A 96 4.99 -2.93 7.82
CA SER A 96 4.66 -4.18 7.11
C SER A 96 5.63 -5.29 7.53
N LEU A 97 5.20 -6.53 7.39
CA LEU A 97 6.07 -7.68 7.66
C LEU A 97 6.83 -8.05 6.39
N ARG A 98 8.15 -8.18 6.51
CA ARG A 98 9.03 -8.64 5.44
C ARG A 98 9.70 -9.93 5.88
N TRP A 99 9.74 -10.90 4.97
CA TRP A 99 10.50 -12.13 5.17
C TRP A 99 12.01 -11.85 5.10
N ASP A 100 12.74 -12.23 6.15
CA ASP A 100 14.20 -12.24 6.19
C ASP A 100 14.68 -13.67 5.89
N ALA A 101 15.16 -13.89 4.66
CA ALA A 101 15.60 -15.22 4.22
C ALA A 101 16.85 -15.72 4.97
N THR A 102 17.69 -14.81 5.47
CA THR A 102 18.92 -15.17 6.19
C THR A 102 18.58 -15.67 7.60
N ALA A 103 17.67 -14.98 8.28
CA ALA A 103 17.25 -15.34 9.64
C ALA A 103 16.02 -16.24 9.70
N GLN A 104 15.39 -16.55 8.56
CA GLN A 104 14.18 -17.39 8.44
C GLN A 104 13.01 -16.92 9.34
N VAL A 105 12.86 -15.60 9.46
CA VAL A 105 11.84 -14.95 10.31
C VAL A 105 11.20 -13.76 9.60
N PHE A 106 9.97 -13.44 10.00
CA PHE A 106 9.38 -12.14 9.65
C PHE A 106 9.93 -11.03 10.53
N ARG A 107 10.28 -9.90 9.91
CA ARG A 107 10.61 -8.66 10.62
C ARG A 107 9.59 -7.58 10.31
N SER A 108 9.25 -6.79 11.31
CA SER A 108 8.51 -5.56 11.12
C SER A 108 9.41 -4.53 10.46
N VAL A 109 9.00 -4.02 9.30
CA VAL A 109 9.74 -3.04 8.51
C VAL A 109 8.78 -1.93 8.11
N ARG A 110 9.15 -0.67 8.39
CA ARG A 110 8.49 0.49 7.79
C ARG A 110 9.22 0.79 6.47
N PRO A 111 8.57 0.63 5.30
CA PRO A 111 9.19 0.99 4.03
C PRO A 111 9.42 2.51 3.97
N GLY A 112 10.43 2.93 3.22
CA GLY A 112 10.67 4.36 2.96
C GLY A 112 9.64 4.98 2.01
N PRO A 113 9.77 6.30 1.76
CA PRO A 113 8.91 7.03 0.83
C PRO A 113 8.94 6.44 -0.59
N ARG A 114 7.83 6.57 -1.30
CA ARG A 114 7.64 6.07 -2.68
C ARG A 114 7.23 7.22 -3.59
N LEU A 115 7.81 7.24 -4.79
CA LEU A 115 7.43 8.15 -5.87
C LEU A 115 6.42 7.46 -6.79
N HIS A 116 5.28 8.08 -7.00
CA HIS A 116 4.23 7.61 -7.88
C HIS A 116 4.04 8.62 -9.02
N ILE A 117 3.88 8.11 -10.24
CA ILE A 117 3.55 8.92 -11.42
C ILE A 117 2.21 8.42 -11.95
N ASN A 118 1.22 9.30 -11.97
CA ASN A 118 -0.17 8.96 -12.25
C ASN A 118 -0.64 9.64 -13.54
N PHE A 119 -1.34 8.89 -14.39
CA PHE A 119 -1.96 9.40 -15.61
C PHE A 119 -3.46 9.13 -15.54
N SER A 120 -4.24 10.18 -15.36
CA SER A 120 -5.69 10.06 -15.24
C SER A 120 -6.35 10.62 -16.49
N PRO A 121 -7.18 9.84 -17.21
CA PRO A 121 -7.97 10.35 -18.32
C PRO A 121 -8.82 11.53 -17.85
N LYS A 122 -8.96 12.53 -18.71
CA LYS A 122 -9.95 13.58 -18.50
C LYS A 122 -11.31 13.01 -18.94
N LEU A 123 -12.16 12.69 -17.96
CA LEU A 123 -13.57 12.33 -18.20
C LEU A 123 -14.33 13.53 -18.77
#